data_AF-A0A2H1KBW0-F1
#
_entry.id   AF-A0A2H1KBW0-F1
#
_cell.length_a   1.000
_cell.length_b   1.000
_cell.length_c   1.000
_cell.angle_alpha   90.00
_cell.angle_beta   90.00
_cell.angle_gamma   90.00
#
_symmetry.space_group_name_H-M   'P 1'
#
loop_
_entity.id
_entity.type
_entity.pdbx_description
1 polymer ?
#
loop_
_entity_poly.entity_id
_entity_poly.type
_entity_poly.pdbx_seq_one_letter_code
_entity_poly.pdbx_strand_id
1 'polypeptide(L)' 'MQTRTVSALRILPDEQAEPIVMAFYQGMTHTQISENLQVPLGTIKSRIRDGMKKLREELEASR' A
#
# COMPACT_ATOMS: atom_id res chain seq x y z
N MET A 1 20.74 -1.63 -5.47
CA MET A 1 20.38 -1.28 -4.08
C MET A 1 18.86 -1.28 -3.97
N GLN A 2 18.27 -2.24 -3.26
CA GLN A 2 16.83 -2.23 -3.00
C GLN A 2 16.58 -1.23 -1.86
N THR A 3 15.79 -0.18 -2.12
CA THR A 3 15.48 0.85 -1.12
C THR A 3 14.70 0.20 0.02
N ARG A 4 15.02 0.51 1.29
CA ARG A 4 14.40 -0.06 2.51
C ARG A 4 12.85 -0.11 2.45
N THR A 5 12.24 0.87 1.80
CA THR A 5 10.79 0.95 1.55
C THR A 5 10.26 -0.20 0.69
N VAL A 6 10.99 -0.63 -0.33
CA VAL A 6 10.61 -1.76 -1.20
C VAL A 6 10.64 -3.06 -0.41
N SER A 7 11.63 -3.24 0.46
CA SER A 7 11.71 -4.40 1.36
C SER A 7 10.51 -4.45 2.31
N ALA A 8 10.12 -3.30 2.89
CA ALA A 8 8.97 -3.18 3.77
C ALA A 8 7.63 -3.38 3.03
N LEU A 9 7.54 -3.13 1.72
CA LEU A 9 6.32 -3.46 0.97
C LEU A 9 6.11 -4.98 0.82
N ARG A 10 7.18 -5.78 0.84
CA ARG A 10 7.10 -7.25 0.66
C ARG A 10 6.52 -7.99 1.86
N ILE A 11 6.43 -7.36 3.03
CA ILE A 11 5.84 -7.96 4.24
C ILE A 11 4.34 -7.69 4.35
N LEU A 12 3.80 -6.80 3.51
CA LEU A 12 2.36 -6.56 3.47
C LEU A 12 1.66 -7.68 2.67
N PRO A 13 0.42 -8.05 3.05
CA PRO A 13 -0.46 -8.79 2.16
C PRO A 13 -0.63 -8.04 0.83
N ASP A 14 -0.72 -8.78 -0.28
CA ASP A 14 -0.83 -8.19 -1.62
C ASP A 14 -1.99 -7.20 -1.73
N GLU A 15 -3.13 -7.53 -1.10
CA GLU A 15 -4.29 -6.65 -1.06
C GLU A 15 -4.05 -5.30 -0.37
N GLN A 16 -3.01 -5.17 0.44
CA GLN A 16 -2.57 -3.91 1.06
C GLN A 16 -1.42 -3.28 0.27
N ALA A 17 -0.48 -4.08 -0.22
CA ALA A 17 0.69 -3.62 -0.96
C ALA A 17 0.32 -3.04 -2.34
N GLU A 18 -0.50 -3.75 -3.11
CA GLU A 18 -0.89 -3.39 -4.48
C GLU A 18 -1.51 -1.98 -4.55
N PRO A 19 -2.57 -1.63 -3.79
CA PRO A 19 -3.15 -0.30 -3.87
C PRO A 19 -2.22 0.81 -3.37
N ILE A 20 -1.30 0.51 -2.44
CA ILE A 20 -0.24 1.45 -2.03
C ILE A 20 0.71 1.70 -3.20
N VAL A 21 1.13 0.65 -3.91
CA VAL A 21 2.03 0.78 -5.06
C VAL A 21 1.37 1.60 -6.18
N MET A 22 0.10 1.32 -6.49
CA MET A 22 -0.65 2.07 -7.49
C MET A 22 -0.79 3.55 -7.12
N ALA A 23 -1.04 3.86 -5.85
CA ALA A 23 -1.17 5.24 -5.39
C ALA A 23 0.16 6.01 -5.48
N PHE A 24 1.26 5.44 -4.98
CA PHE A 24 2.51 6.16 -4.82
C PHE A 24 3.46 6.06 -6.02
N TYR A 25 3.46 4.95 -6.75
CA TYR A 25 4.37 4.74 -7.89
C TYR A 25 3.68 4.90 -9.24
N GLN A 26 2.37 4.67 -9.33
CA GLN A 26 1.61 4.83 -10.57
C GLN A 26 0.77 6.11 -10.59
N GLY A 27 0.73 6.87 -9.48
CA GLY A 27 0.01 8.14 -9.39
C GLY A 27 -1.51 8.03 -9.47
N MET A 28 -2.06 6.82 -9.26
CA MET A 28 -3.50 6.60 -9.33
C MET A 28 -4.21 7.16 -8.10
N THR A 29 -5.37 7.77 -8.31
CA THR A 29 -6.27 8.15 -7.21
C THR A 29 -6.94 6.92 -6.61
N HIS A 30 -7.40 7.00 -5.35
CA HIS A 30 -8.12 5.89 -4.71
C HIS A 30 -9.37 5.45 -5.49
N THR A 31 -10.04 6.38 -6.19
CA THR A 31 -11.18 6.07 -7.07
C THR A 31 -10.73 5.27 -8.29
N GLN A 32 -9.68 5.70 -8.98
CA GLN A 32 -9.11 4.95 -10.11
C GLN A 32 -8.63 3.55 -9.70
N ILE A 33 -8.05 3.42 -8.51
CA ILE A 33 -7.63 2.11 -7.97
C ILE A 33 -8.85 1.22 -7.69
N SER A 34 -9.91 1.79 -7.10
CA SER A 34 -11.18 1.09 -6.85
C SER A 34 -11.79 0.55 -8.13
N GLU A 35 -11.81 1.37 -9.19
CA GLU A 35 -12.30 0.99 -10.51
C GLU A 35 -11.39 -0.06 -11.17
N ASN A 36 -10.07 0.12 -11.13
CA ASN A 36 -9.12 -0.81 -11.76
C ASN A 36 -9.13 -2.19 -11.10
N LEU A 37 -9.20 -2.26 -9.77
CA LEU A 37 -9.19 -3.51 -9.01
C LEU A 37 -10.59 -4.11 -8.83
N GLN A 38 -11.66 -3.43 -9.25
CA GLN A 38 -13.06 -3.83 -9.02
C GLN A 38 -13.36 -4.09 -7.53
N VAL A 39 -12.81 -3.24 -6.67
CA VAL A 39 -12.96 -3.32 -5.20
C VAL A 39 -13.61 -2.03 -4.71
N PRO A 40 -14.57 -2.07 -3.76
CA PRO A 40 -15.22 -0.86 -3.24
C PRO A 40 -14.21 0.19 -2.73
N LEU A 41 -14.47 1.47 -3.02
CA LEU A 41 -13.60 2.59 -2.63
C LEU A 41 -13.33 2.63 -1.13
N GLY A 42 -14.32 2.28 -0.30
CA GLY A 42 -14.14 2.17 1.16
C GLY A 42 -13.08 1.14 1.54
N THR A 43 -13.10 -0.02 0.87
CA THR A 43 -12.14 -1.11 1.07
C THR A 43 -10.74 -0.75 0.58
N ILE A 44 -10.62 -0.02 -0.54
CA ILE A 44 -9.33 0.51 -1.01
C ILE A 44 -8.73 1.46 0.04
N LYS A 45 -9.54 2.40 0.55
CA LYS A 45 -9.09 3.35 1.58
C LYS A 45 -8.63 2.62 2.85
N SER A 46 -9.36 1.60 3.31
CA SER A 46 -8.95 0.83 4.49
C SER A 46 -7.68 0.01 4.23
N ARG A 47 -7.56 -0.67 3.09
CA ARG A 47 -6.35 -1.43 2.71
C ARG A 47 -5.10 -0.56 2.67
N ILE A 48 -5.18 0.62 2.06
CA ILE A 48 -4.08 1.60 2.01
C ILE A 48 -3.75 2.07 3.43
N ARG A 49 -4.74 2.48 4.22
CA ARG A 49 -4.52 2.95 5.60
C ARG A 49 -3.84 1.88 6.45
N ASP A 50 -4.35 0.66 6.43
CA ASP A 50 -3.88 -0.42 7.29
C ASP A 50 -2.50 -0.91 6.85
N GLY A 51 -2.23 -0.95 5.54
CA GLY A 51 -0.89 -1.22 5.00
C GLY A 51 0.12 -0.13 5.36
N MET A 52 -0.24 1.15 5.24
CA MET A 52 0.64 2.27 5.63
C MET A 52 0.95 2.27 7.14
N LYS A 53 -0.01 1.84 7.98
CA LYS A 53 0.22 1.67 9.42
C LYS A 53 1.28 0.61 9.68
N LYS A 54 1.16 -0.58 9.08
CA LYS A 54 2.15 -1.65 9.19
C LYS A 54 3.53 -1.24 8.68
N LEU A 55 3.60 -0.57 7.54
CA LEU A 55 4.87 -0.06 7.01
C LEU A 55 5.57 0.88 7.99
N ARG A 56 4.82 1.75 8.67
CA ARG A 56 5.37 2.62 9.70
C ARG A 56 5.95 1.82 10.86
N GLU A 57 5.15 0.90 11.42
CA GLU A 57 5.57 0.05 12.55
C GLU A 57 6.87 -0.69 12.23
N GLU A 58 7.02 -1.19 11.01
CA GLU A 58 8.17 -1.99 10.56
C GLU A 58 9.42 -1.14 10.30
N LEU A 59 9.25 0.05 9.72
CA LEU A 59 10.34 1.00 9.55
C LEU A 59 10.81 1.61 10.88
N GLU A 60 9.92 1.70 11.87
CA GLU A 60 10.24 2.11 13.24
C GLU A 60 10.91 0.98 14.04
N ALA A 61 10.44 -0.26 13.92
CA ALA A 61 11.04 -1.43 14.58
C ALA A 61 12.44 -1.78 14.04
N SER A 62 12.67 -1.51 12.75
CA SER A 62 13.97 -1.72 12.11
C SER A 62 14.95 -0.56 12.29
N ARG A 63 14.68 0.38 13.22
CA ARG A 63 15.50 1.57 13.49
C ARG A 63 16.58 1.30 14.52
#